data_AF-A0A1Y4LK80-F1
#
_entry.id   AF-A0A1Y4LK80-F1
#
_cell.length_a   1.000
_cell.length_b   1.000
_cell.length_c   1.000
_cell.angle_alpha   90.00
_cell.angle_beta   90.00
_cell.angle_gamma   90.00
#
_symmetry.space_group_name_H-M   'P 1'
#
loop_
_entity.id
_entity.type
_entity.pdbx_description
1 polymer ?
#
loop_
_entity_poly.entity_id
_entity_poly.type
_entity_poly.pdbx_seq_one_letter_code
_entity_poly.pdbx_strand_id
1 'polypeptide(L)'
;MKKNIKDVLNDLEDLLMMKSDLDAEIKKMESQVKEYMAQEQMDVLYGDKDQKVTYREIISNRFNTTLFKKEYGELYAQFQRPVRSFKFQFTY
;
A
#
# COMPACT_ATOMS: atom_id res chain seq x y z
N MET A 1 -24.85 24.93 -1.58
CA MET A 1 -23.94 25.60 -2.54
C MET A 1 -22.79 24.67 -2.85
N LYS A 2 -22.30 24.64 -4.09
CA LYS A 2 -21.04 23.92 -4.42
C LYS A 2 -19.88 24.72 -3.81
N LYS A 3 -18.99 24.08 -3.05
CA LYS A 3 -17.74 24.70 -2.54
C LYS A 3 -16.90 25.20 -3.72
N ASN A 4 -16.14 26.28 -3.53
CA ASN A 4 -15.15 26.70 -4.53
C ASN A 4 -14.04 25.65 -4.60
N ILE A 5 -13.42 25.48 -5.77
CA ILE A 5 -12.35 24.51 -5.94
C ILE A 5 -11.16 24.77 -4.99
N LYS A 6 -10.88 26.03 -4.64
CA LYS A 6 -9.83 26.36 -3.66
C LYS A 6 -10.16 25.81 -2.28
N ASP A 7 -11.39 25.97 -1.83
CA ASP A 7 -11.84 25.43 -0.54
C ASP A 7 -11.75 23.89 -0.54
N VAL A 8 -12.09 23.26 -1.67
CA VAL A 8 -11.97 21.81 -1.84
C VAL A 8 -10.50 21.35 -1.79
N LEU A 9 -9.57 22.12 -2.35
CA LEU A 9 -8.14 21.80 -2.28
C LEU A 9 -7.60 21.92 -0.85
N ASN A 10 -8.03 22.94 -0.09
CA ASN A 10 -7.65 23.10 1.32
C ASN A 10 -8.21 21.95 2.17
N ASP A 11 -9.51 21.63 2.02
CA ASP A 11 -10.11 20.50 2.72
C ASP A 11 -9.39 19.18 2.38
N LEU A 12 -8.95 19.02 1.12
CA LEU A 12 -8.24 17.84 0.66
C LEU A 12 -6.85 17.72 1.29
N GLU A 13 -6.11 18.83 1.43
CA GLU A 13 -4.84 18.88 2.14
C GLU A 13 -5.02 18.45 3.61
N ASP A 14 -5.99 19.05 4.31
CA ASP A 14 -6.28 18.74 5.71
C ASP A 14 -6.59 17.24 5.89
N LEU A 15 -7.43 16.67 5.02
CA LEU A 15 -7.77 15.25 5.06
C LEU A 15 -6.57 14.34 4.79
N LEU A 16 -5.67 14.73 3.89
CA LEU A 16 -4.45 13.96 3.60
C LEU A 16 -3.45 14.01 4.75
N MET A 17 -3.35 15.14 5.44
CA MET A 17 -2.56 15.25 6.67
C MET A 17 -3.10 14.34 7.76
N MET A 18 -4.41 14.43 8.07
CA MET A 18 -5.05 13.56 9.06
C MET A 18 -4.90 12.08 8.71
N LYS A 19 -5.04 11.73 7.43
CA LYS A 19 -4.81 10.37 6.95
C LYS A 19 -3.37 9.93 7.20
N SER A 20 -2.38 10.77 6.90
CA SER A 20 -0.97 10.46 7.12
C SER A 20 -0.67 10.18 8.60
N ASP A 21 -1.24 10.98 9.50
CA ASP A 21 -1.07 10.81 10.94
C ASP A 21 -1.70 9.49 11.43
N LEU A 22 -2.94 9.19 10.99
CA LEU A 22 -3.61 7.93 11.30
C LEU A 22 -2.86 6.73 10.73
N ASP A 23 -2.38 6.81 9.49
CA ASP A 23 -1.59 5.74 8.85
C ASP A 23 -0.28 5.48 9.63
N ALA A 24 0.34 6.51 10.20
CA ALA A 24 1.52 6.36 11.04
C ALA A 24 1.20 5.67 12.37
N GLU A 25 0.10 6.06 13.03
CA GLU A 25 -0.36 5.44 14.26
C GLU A 25 -0.75 3.96 14.06
N ILE A 26 -1.50 3.67 13.00
CA ILE A 26 -1.88 2.30 12.62
C ILE A 26 -0.62 1.45 12.41
N LYS A 27 0.36 1.94 11.64
CA LYS A 27 1.63 1.21 11.41
C LYS A 27 2.38 0.95 12.70
N LYS A 28 2.39 1.91 13.63
CA LYS A 28 3.03 1.73 14.94
C LYS A 28 2.37 0.59 15.72
N MET A 29 1.03 0.57 15.79
CA MET A 29 0.30 -0.50 16.46
C MET A 29 0.47 -1.86 15.77
N GLU A 30 0.41 -1.91 14.43
CA GLU A 30 0.65 -3.13 13.68
C GLU A 30 2.06 -3.69 13.92
N SER A 31 3.08 -2.83 13.99
CA SER A 31 4.45 -3.26 14.28
C SER A 31 4.54 -3.88 15.67
N GLN A 32 3.89 -3.30 16.68
CA GLN A 32 3.83 -3.89 18.03
C GLN A 32 3.19 -5.28 18.02
N VAL A 33 2.09 -5.47 17.27
CA VAL A 33 1.43 -6.78 17.15
C VAL A 33 2.35 -7.79 16.44
N LYS A 34 3.02 -7.39 15.36
CA LYS A 34 3.95 -8.27 14.62
C LYS A 34 5.15 -8.66 15.47
N GLU A 35 5.74 -7.72 16.22
CA GLU A 35 6.83 -7.98 17.15
C GLU A 35 6.42 -8.99 18.23
N TYR A 36 5.24 -8.81 18.81
CA TYR A 36 4.69 -9.75 19.78
C TYR A 36 4.48 -11.15 19.18
N MET A 37 3.83 -11.25 18.01
CA MET A 37 3.62 -12.54 17.33
C MET A 37 4.95 -13.22 16.97
N ALA A 38 5.99 -12.46 16.60
CA ALA A 38 7.31 -13.00 16.29
C ALA A 38 8.06 -13.48 17.54
N GLN A 39 7.98 -12.75 18.65
CA GLN A 39 8.59 -13.13 19.94
C GLN A 39 7.97 -14.42 20.50
N GLU A 40 6.65 -14.52 20.44
CA GLU A 40 5.89 -15.68 20.94
C GLU A 40 5.76 -16.81 19.90
N GLN A 41 6.33 -16.64 18.71
CA GLN A 41 6.28 -17.62 17.60
C GLN A 41 4.84 -18.04 17.24
N MET A 42 3.93 -17.07 17.19
CA MET A 42 2.52 -17.30 16.90
C MET A 42 2.18 -17.00 15.44
N ASP A 43 1.60 -17.97 14.75
CA ASP A 43 1.07 -17.77 13.39
C ASP A 43 -0.29 -17.07 13.39
N VAL A 44 -1.06 -17.19 14.48
CA VAL A 44 -2.43 -16.68 14.60
C VAL A 44 -2.64 -16.05 15.98
N LEU A 45 -3.18 -14.84 16.01
CA LEU A 45 -3.58 -14.13 17.22
C LEU A 45 -5.07 -13.77 17.13
N TYR A 46 -5.82 -14.02 18.19
CA TYR A 46 -7.23 -13.65 18.31
C TYR A 46 -7.40 -12.53 19.32
N GLY A 47 -8.26 -11.56 19.01
CA GLY A 47 -8.66 -10.49 19.93
C GLY A 47 -10.06 -10.73 20.53
N ASP A 48 -10.44 -9.87 21.47
CA ASP A 48 -11.67 -10.02 22.27
C ASP A 48 -12.96 -9.82 21.49
N LYS A 49 -12.91 -9.11 20.36
CA LYS A 49 -14.06 -8.71 19.55
C LYS A 49 -13.98 -9.31 18.13
N ASP A 50 -13.73 -10.62 18.07
CA ASP A 50 -13.63 -11.42 16.84
C ASP A 50 -12.47 -11.03 15.90
N GLN A 51 -11.48 -10.29 16.39
CA GLN A 51 -10.31 -9.94 15.58
C GLN A 51 -9.43 -11.18 15.39
N LYS A 52 -8.94 -11.38 14.17
CA LYS A 52 -7.96 -12.43 13.85
C LYS A 52 -6.82 -11.84 13.06
N VAL A 53 -5.61 -12.00 13.56
CA VAL A 53 -4.37 -11.62 12.88
C VAL A 53 -3.61 -12.89 12.53
N THR A 54 -3.09 -12.96 11.30
CA THR A 54 -2.21 -14.05 10.87
C THR A 54 -0.90 -13.47 10.39
N TYR A 55 0.21 -13.95 10.93
CA TYR A 55 1.55 -13.50 10.55
C TYR A 55 2.43 -14.73 10.35
N ARG A 56 2.69 -15.07 9.08
CA ARG A 56 3.47 -16.23 8.68
C ARG A 56 4.28 -15.92 7.44
N GLU A 57 5.39 -16.64 7.26
CA GLU A 57 6.18 -16.54 6.05
C GLU A 57 5.41 -17.11 4.85
N ILE A 58 5.43 -16.37 3.74
CA ILE A 58 4.85 -16.81 2.46
C ILE A 58 5.90 -16.65 1.38
N ILE A 59 6.31 -17.76 0.78
CA ILE A 59 7.18 -17.76 -0.38
C ILE A 59 6.31 -17.59 -1.62
N SER A 60 6.50 -16.47 -2.33
CA SER A 60 5.83 -16.21 -3.61
C SER A 60 6.86 -16.11 -4.73
N ASN A 61 6.61 -16.81 -5.83
CA ASN A 61 7.46 -16.74 -7.02
C ASN A 61 7.01 -15.55 -7.87
N ARG A 62 7.72 -14.42 -7.73
CA ARG A 62 7.47 -13.22 -8.54
C ARG A 62 8.26 -13.28 -9.84
N PHE A 63 7.62 -12.92 -10.94
CA PHE A 63 8.30 -12.80 -12.23
C PHE A 63 9.30 -11.64 -12.20
N ASN A 64 10.57 -11.94 -12.48
CA ASN A 64 11.62 -10.94 -12.52
C ASN A 64 11.56 -10.13 -13.82
N THR A 65 10.64 -9.16 -13.87
CA THR A 65 10.44 -8.31 -15.05
C THR A 65 11.71 -7.54 -15.44
N THR A 66 12.58 -7.19 -14.49
CA THR A 66 13.82 -6.46 -14.76
C THR A 66 14.81 -7.33 -15.54
N LEU A 67 15.06 -8.55 -15.06
CA LEU A 67 15.93 -9.51 -15.76
C LEU A 67 15.34 -9.88 -17.12
N PHE A 68 14.02 -10.16 -17.16
CA PHE A 68 13.34 -10.50 -18.40
C PHE A 68 13.41 -9.39 -19.45
N LYS A 69 13.22 -8.11 -19.07
CA LYS A 69 13.35 -6.99 -20.01
C LYS A 69 14.79 -6.78 -20.46
N LYS A 70 15.77 -7.08 -19.61
CA LYS A 70 17.19 -7.00 -19.94
C LYS A 70 17.59 -8.06 -20.97
N GLU A 71 17.09 -9.28 -20.82
CA GLU A 71 17.42 -10.41 -21.71
C GLU A 71 16.52 -10.49 -22.96
N TYR A 72 15.23 -10.16 -22.82
CA TYR A 72 14.19 -10.36 -23.82
C TYR A 72 13.41 -9.06 -24.12
N GLY A 73 14.11 -7.93 -24.16
CA GLY A 73 13.50 -6.60 -24.37
C GLY A 73 12.67 -6.50 -25.66
N GLU A 74 13.14 -7.09 -26.76
CA GLU A 74 12.40 -7.11 -28.04
C GLU A 74 11.09 -7.90 -27.93
N LEU A 75 11.14 -9.08 -27.31
CA LEU A 75 9.95 -9.90 -27.06
C LEU A 75 8.96 -9.13 -26.17
N TYR A 76 9.43 -8.50 -25.10
CA TYR A 76 8.60 -7.68 -24.22
C TYR A 76 7.87 -6.57 -25.00
N ALA A 77 8.56 -5.89 -25.92
CA ALA A 77 7.99 -4.81 -26.73
C ALA A 77 6.87 -5.29 -27.66
N GLN A 78 6.96 -6.51 -28.21
CA GLN A 78 5.93 -7.10 -29.08
C GLN A 78 4.58 -7.29 -28.38
N PHE A 79 4.57 -7.40 -27.06
CA PHE A 79 3.34 -7.57 -26.26
C PHE A 79 2.83 -6.26 -25.64
N GLN A 80 3.45 -5.12 -25.96
CA GLN A 80 2.96 -3.83 -25.49
C GLN A 80 1.87 -3.28 -26.42
N ARG A 81 0.84 -2.68 -25.83
CA ARG A 81 -0.13 -1.86 -26.54
C ARG A 81 -0.16 -0.44 -25.95
N PRO A 82 -0.30 0.61 -26.77
CA PRO A 82 -0.45 1.96 -26.24
C PRO A 82 -1.77 2.07 -25.47
N VAL A 83 -1.69 2.58 -24.24
CA VAL A 83 -2.85 2.88 -23.39
C VAL A 83 -2.73 4.32 -22.92
N ARG A 84 -3.84 5.06 -22.98
CA ARG A 84 -3.92 6.43 -22.43
C ARG A 84 -4.43 6.34 -20.99
N SER A 85 -3.72 6.97 -20.06
CA SER A 85 -4.15 7.12 -18.67
C SER A 85 -3.89 8.55 -18.21
N PHE A 86 -4.73 9.03 -17.29
CA PHE A 86 -4.53 10.31 -16.63
C PHE A 86 -4.01 10.05 -15.22
N LYS A 87 -2.85 10.63 -14.89
CA LYS A 87 -2.31 10.59 -13.54
C LYS A 87 -2.76 11.84 -12.81
N PHE A 88 -3.54 11.66 -11.74
CA PHE A 88 -3.79 12.71 -10.77
C PHE A 88 -2.68 12.65 -9.70
N GLN A 89 -2.06 13.79 -9.43
CA GLN A 89 -1.06 13.94 -8.37
C GLN A 89 -1.37 15.23 -7.63
N PHE A 90 -1.57 15.09 -6.31
CA PHE A 90 -1.76 16.21 -5.40
C PHE A 90 -0.50 16.33 -4.55
N THR A 91 -0.01 17.55 -4.38
CA THR A 91 1.23 17.85 -3.64
C THR A 91 1.00 19.16 -2.90
N TYR A 92 1.32 19.14 -1.60
CA TYR A 92 1.22 20.23 -0.66
C TYR A 92 2.51 20.30 0.16
#